data_AF-A0A1H4AML8-F1
#
_entry.id   AF-A0A1H4AML8-F1
#
_cell.length_a   1.000
_cell.length_b   1.000
_cell.length_c   1.000
_cell.angle_alpha   90.00
_cell.angle_beta   90.00
_cell.angle_gamma   90.00
#
_symmetry.space_group_name_H-M   'P 1'
#
loop_
_entity.id
_entity.type
_entity.pdbx_description
1 polymer ?
#
loop_
_entity_poly.entity_id
_entity_poly.type
_entity_poly.pdbx_seq_one_letter_code
_entity_poly.pdbx_strand_id
1 'polypeptide(L)'
;IRFQLKQSGENAYWTEIVRRMSTQKLVTTEAVNALGEKVELRQCSRPTKQAERIYSILKMKQAPFKKIKICRSQSPPRGSS
;
A
#
# COMPACT_ATOMS: atom_id res chain seq x y z
N ILE A 1 12.35 -6.76 -12.83
CA ILE A 1 10.92 -6.76 -13.25
C ILE A 1 10.73 -7.25 -14.69
N ARG A 2 10.93 -6.44 -15.75
CA ARG A 2 10.64 -6.87 -17.15
C ARG A 2 11.41 -8.12 -17.60
N PHE A 3 12.69 -8.23 -17.23
CA PHE A 3 13.51 -9.41 -17.53
C PHE A 3 12.98 -10.68 -16.84
N GLN A 4 12.57 -10.59 -15.58
CA GLN A 4 11.99 -11.71 -14.82
C GLN A 4 10.62 -12.12 -15.38
N LEU A 5 9.78 -11.14 -15.77
CA LEU A 5 8.48 -11.39 -16.40
C LEU A 5 8.65 -12.10 -17.76
N LYS A 6 9.60 -11.64 -18.59
CA LYS A 6 9.93 -12.29 -19.86
C LYS A 6 10.43 -13.73 -19.66
N GLN A 7 11.29 -13.97 -18.68
CA GLN A 7 11.76 -15.32 -18.36
C GLN A 7 10.62 -16.26 -17.93
N SER A 8 9.56 -15.73 -17.32
CA SER A 8 8.37 -16.52 -16.92
C SER A 8 7.36 -16.76 -18.06
N GLY A 9 7.62 -16.25 -19.27
CA GLY A 9 6.72 -16.35 -20.42
C GLY A 9 5.60 -15.29 -20.47
N GLU A 10 5.54 -14.36 -19.51
CA GLU A 10 4.66 -13.18 -19.59
C GLU A 10 5.24 -12.16 -20.57
N ASN A 11 4.78 -12.23 -21.82
CA ASN A 11 5.20 -11.34 -22.91
C ASN A 11 4.27 -10.12 -23.05
N ALA A 12 3.75 -9.62 -21.92
CA ALA A 12 2.95 -8.39 -21.90
C ALA A 12 3.83 -7.16 -22.18
N TYR A 13 3.27 -6.20 -22.92
CA TYR A 13 3.89 -4.89 -23.08
C TYR A 13 4.03 -4.20 -21.72
N TRP A 14 5.06 -3.35 -21.58
CA TRP A 14 5.33 -2.64 -20.33
C TRP A 14 4.13 -1.81 -19.87
N THR A 15 3.44 -1.17 -20.80
CA THR A 15 2.20 -0.41 -20.56
C THR A 15 1.10 -1.27 -19.94
N GLU A 16 0.93 -2.50 -20.42
CA GLU A 16 -0.05 -3.45 -19.92
C GLU A 16 0.31 -3.96 -18.51
N ILE A 17 1.60 -4.18 -18.24
CA ILE A 17 2.09 -4.53 -16.89
C ILE A 17 1.78 -3.38 -15.90
N VAL A 18 2.10 -2.14 -16.28
CA VAL A 18 1.82 -0.96 -15.45
C VAL A 18 0.30 -0.80 -15.24
N ARG A 19 -0.51 -0.97 -16.29
CA ARG A 19 -1.98 -0.92 -16.20
C ARG A 19 -2.54 -1.92 -15.20
N ARG A 20 -2.09 -3.19 -15.26
CA ARG A 20 -2.51 -4.26 -14.34
C ARG A 20 -2.12 -3.95 -12.90
N MET A 21 -0.91 -3.46 -12.67
CA MET A 21 -0.44 -3.10 -11.33
C MET A 21 -1.13 -1.86 -10.76
N SER A 22 -1.47 -0.89 -11.61
CA SER A 22 -2.18 0.35 -11.25
C SER A 22 -3.64 0.13 -10.83
N THR A 23 -4.18 -1.10 -10.93
CA THR A 23 -5.51 -1.43 -10.42
C THR A 23 -5.59 -1.41 -8.89
N GLN A 24 -4.44 -1.43 -8.21
CA GLN A 24 -4.37 -1.25 -6.76
C GLN A 24 -4.57 0.23 -6.40
N LYS A 25 -5.60 0.50 -5.60
CA LYS A 25 -5.88 1.82 -5.05
C LYS A 25 -5.33 1.90 -3.62
N LEU A 26 -4.64 3.00 -3.30
CA LEU A 26 -4.28 3.34 -1.92
C LEU A 26 -5.37 4.26 -1.35
N VAL A 27 -6.02 3.83 -0.27
CA VAL A 27 -6.96 4.64 0.50
C VAL A 27 -6.23 5.17 1.73
N THR A 28 -6.25 6.49 1.91
CA THR A 28 -5.76 7.15 3.12
C THR A 28 -6.96 7.68 3.88
N THR A 29 -7.15 7.21 5.11
CA THR A 29 -8.17 7.70 6.03
C THR A 29 -7.49 8.51 7.11
N GLU A 30 -7.91 9.75 7.30
CA GLU A 30 -7.45 10.61 8.38
C GLU A 30 -8.56 10.75 9.41
N ALA A 31 -8.25 10.54 10.69
CA ALA A 31 -9.17 10.70 11.81
C ALA A 31 -8.49 11.45 12.95
N VAL A 32 -9.28 12.10 13.80
CA VAL A 32 -8.78 12.71 15.04
C VAL A 32 -9.35 11.90 16.19
N ASN A 33 -8.50 11.42 17.09
CA ASN A 33 -8.95 10.66 18.26
C ASN A 33 -9.40 11.61 19.40
N ALA A 34 -10.01 11.05 20.45
CA ALA A 34 -10.50 11.83 21.59
C ALA A 34 -9.40 12.61 22.35
N LEU A 35 -8.12 12.25 22.15
CA LEU A 35 -6.96 12.94 22.72
C LEU A 35 -6.42 14.07 21.82
N GLY A 36 -7.07 14.33 20.68
CA GLY A 36 -6.64 15.35 19.70
C GLY A 36 -5.49 14.91 18.79
N GLU A 37 -5.10 13.63 18.78
CA GLU A 37 -4.06 13.11 17.90
C GLU A 37 -4.63 12.81 16.51
N LYS A 38 -3.88 13.15 15.46
CA LYS A 38 -4.24 12.83 14.07
C LYS A 38 -3.79 11.41 13.74
N VAL A 39 -4.74 10.51 13.49
CA VAL A 39 -4.49 9.14 13.05
C VAL A 39 -4.63 9.07 11.54
N GLU A 40 -3.61 8.60 10.85
CA GLU A 40 -3.60 8.35 9.41
C GLU A 40 -3.52 6.84 9.16
N LEU A 41 -4.59 6.27 8.63
CA LEU A 41 -4.69 4.88 8.20
C LEU A 41 -4.51 4.79 6.68
N ARG A 42 -3.45 4.13 6.24
CA ARG A 42 -3.22 3.79 4.83
C ARG A 42 -3.57 2.35 4.58
N GLN A 43 -4.52 2.10 3.69
CA GLN A 43 -4.94 0.77 3.28
C GLN A 43 -4.91 0.65 1.75
N CYS A 44 -4.06 -0.24 1.23
CA CYS A 44 -4.15 -0.64 -0.17
C CYS A 44 -5.31 -1.60 -0.40
N SER A 45 -5.99 -1.45 -1.53
CA SER A 45 -7.00 -2.41 -1.99
C SER A 45 -6.37 -3.77 -2.28
N ARG A 46 -7.18 -4.84 -2.19
CA ARG A 46 -6.71 -6.18 -2.57
C ARG A 46 -6.26 -6.18 -4.03
N PRO A 47 -5.07 -6.75 -4.35
CA PRO A 47 -4.63 -6.87 -5.74
C PRO A 47 -5.60 -7.72 -6.55
N THR A 48 -5.79 -7.38 -7.82
CA THR A 48 -6.56 -8.21 -8.76
C THR A 48 -5.78 -9.49 -9.09
N LYS A 49 -6.45 -10.55 -9.58
CA LYS A 49 -5.80 -11.81 -9.98
C LYS A 49 -4.60 -11.60 -10.94
N GLN A 50 -4.70 -10.59 -11.81
CA GLN A 50 -3.64 -10.22 -12.74
C GLN A 50 -2.43 -9.62 -12.01
N ALA A 51 -2.65 -8.73 -11.04
CA ALA A 51 -1.59 -8.18 -10.21
C ALA A 51 -0.98 -9.24 -9.27
N GLU A 52 -1.80 -10.14 -8.69
CA GLU A 52 -1.33 -11.27 -7.87
C GLU A 52 -0.36 -12.16 -8.65
N ARG A 53 -0.66 -12.44 -9.93
CA ARG A 53 0.20 -13.23 -10.81
C ARG A 53 1.54 -12.53 -11.11
N ILE A 54 1.53 -11.21 -11.28
CA ILE A 54 2.77 -10.43 -11.43
C ILE A 54 3.59 -10.48 -10.13
N TYR A 55 2.97 -10.34 -8.96
CA TYR A 55 3.65 -10.47 -7.67
C TYR A 55 4.27 -11.86 -7.48
N SER A 56 3.55 -12.94 -7.83
CA SER A 56 4.08 -14.30 -7.70
C SER A 56 5.28 -14.55 -8.60
N ILE A 57 5.26 -14.05 -9.85
CA ILE A 57 6.40 -14.15 -10.78
C ILE A 57 7.61 -13.39 -10.23
N LEU A 58 7.38 -12.20 -9.69
CA LEU A 58 8.43 -11.37 -9.10
C LEU A 58 8.89 -11.87 -7.72
N LYS A 59 8.29 -12.96 -7.20
CA LYS A 59 8.53 -13.50 -5.85
C LYS A 59 8.37 -12.42 -4.76
N MET A 60 7.48 -11.46 -4.99
CA MET A 60 7.18 -10.39 -4.06
C MET A 60 5.99 -10.79 -3.20
N LYS A 61 5.99 -10.36 -1.93
CA LYS A 61 4.80 -10.50 -1.08
C LYS A 61 3.63 -9.75 -1.73
N GLN A 62 2.50 -10.44 -1.91
CA GLN A 62 1.25 -9.81 -2.31
C GLN A 62 0.91 -8.77 -1.23
N ALA A 63 0.86 -7.50 -1.61
CA ALA A 63 0.84 -6.40 -0.65
C ALA A 63 -0.53 -5.73 -0.59
N PRO A 64 -1.48 -6.17 0.26
CA PRO A 64 -2.35 -5.21 0.90
C PRO A 64 -1.50 -4.49 1.98
N PHE A 65 -0.80 -3.43 1.58
CA PHE A 65 -0.07 -2.59 2.54
C PHE A 65 -1.10 -1.92 3.45
N LYS A 66 -1.13 -2.35 4.72
CA LYS A 66 -1.84 -1.65 5.79
C LYS A 66 -0.79 -0.98 6.67
N LYS A 67 -0.76 0.35 6.67
CA LYS A 67 0.12 1.13 7.55
C LYS A 67 -0.72 2.11 8.35
N ILE A 68 -0.66 1.97 9.66
CA ILE A 68 -1.25 2.92 10.59
C ILE A 68 -0.14 3.86 11.05
N LYS A 69 -0.36 5.16 10.95
CA LYS A 69 0.52 6.19 11.47
C LYS A 69 -0.26 7.06 12.43
N ILE A 70 0.17 7.14 13.69
CA ILE A 70 -0.38 8.06 14.67
C ILE A 70 0.54 9.28 14.67
N CYS A 71 0.04 10.40 14.14
CA CYS A 71 0.71 11.69 14.16
C CYS A 71 0.29 12.43 15.44
N ARG A 72 1.17 12.43 16.44
CA ARG A 72 0.99 13.24 17.65
C ARG A 72 1.30 14.69 17.33
N SER A 73 0.29 15.55 17.38
CA SER A 73 0.44 17.00 17.23
C SER A 73 0.64 17.72 18.57
N GLN A 74 0.35 17.07 19.70
CA GLN A 74 0.49 17.66 21.03
C GLN A 74 1.58 16.96 21.85
N SER A 75 2.47 17.76 22.42
CA SER A 75 3.30 17.39 23.58
C SER A 75 2.37 16.89 24.70
N PRO A 76 2.73 15.86 25.47
CA PRO A 76 1.91 15.46 26.61
C PRO A 76 1.71 16.68 27.51
N PRO A 77 0.47 16.92 28.01
CA PRO A 77 0.25 18.00 28.96
C PRO A 77 1.20 17.79 30.13
N ARG A 78 2.10 18.75 30.37
CA ARG A 78 2.96 18.75 31.55
C ARG A 78 2.01 18.70 32.74
N GLY A 79 1.99 17.56 33.43
CA GLY A 79 1.25 17.36 34.66
C GLY A 79 1.54 18.55 35.57
N SER A 80 0.50 19.32 35.84
CA SER A 80 0.52 20.40 36.82
C SER A 80 0.09 19.76 38.13
N SER A 81 1.07 19.36 38.94
CA SER A 81 1.01 19.26 40.40
C SER A 81 2.40 18.90 40.92
#